data_AF-A0A2E0FM41-F1
#
_entry.id   AF-A0A2E0FM41-F1
#
_cell.length_a   1.000
_cell.length_b   1.000
_cell.length_c   1.000
_cell.angle_alpha   90.00
_cell.angle_beta   90.00
_cell.angle_gamma   90.00
#
_symmetry.space_group_name_H-M   'P 1'
#
loop_
_entity.id
_entity.type
_entity.pdbx_description
1 polymer ?
#
loop_
_entity_poly.entity_id
_entity_poly.type
_entity_poly.pdbx_seq_one_letter_code
_entity_poly.pdbx_strand_id
1 'polypeptide(L)'
;YGHRGGNDGQGYAWRGRGFLQLTHRDNYRSFASDMRLPEVMDNPDLVANDYAMDSALWFFKRNNIWKICDEGVNDDTIKRVTRVVNGGYNGLDHRVKETKKIYEWIS
;
A
#
# COMPACT_ATOMS: atom_id res chain seq x y z
N TYR A 1 -3.79 16.07 8.84
CA TYR A 1 -3.80 14.63 9.13
C TYR A 1 -4.74 14.21 10.27
N GLY A 2 -5.05 15.06 11.26
CA GLY A 2 -5.78 14.64 12.48
C GLY A 2 -7.22 14.13 12.33
N HIS A 3 -8.02 14.59 11.35
CA HIS A 3 -9.46 14.24 11.25
C HIS A 3 -9.84 13.38 10.04
N ARG A 4 -8.88 12.77 9.35
CA ARG A 4 -9.14 11.91 8.19
C ARG A 4 -9.01 10.44 8.57
N GLY A 5 -9.87 9.57 8.01
CA GLY A 5 -9.80 8.11 8.14
C GLY A 5 -9.73 7.60 9.59
N GLY A 6 -10.60 8.13 10.45
CA GLY A 6 -10.72 7.71 11.84
C GLY A 6 -9.57 8.15 12.75
N ASN A 7 -8.72 9.09 12.32
CA ASN A 7 -7.55 9.50 13.12
C ASN A 7 -7.89 10.19 14.45
N ASP A 8 -9.10 10.75 14.62
CA ASP A 8 -9.61 11.31 15.88
C ASP A 8 -8.61 12.23 16.63
N GLY A 9 -7.89 13.09 15.89
CA GLY A 9 -6.85 13.99 16.40
C GLY A 9 -5.45 13.37 16.47
N GLN A 10 -5.31 12.06 16.34
CA GLN A 10 -4.07 11.27 16.45
C GLN A 10 -3.34 11.09 15.10
N GLY A 11 -3.36 12.12 14.24
CA GLY A 11 -2.81 12.01 12.88
C GLY A 11 -1.33 11.61 12.81
N TYR A 12 -0.55 11.90 13.86
CA TYR A 12 0.86 11.52 13.93
C TYR A 12 1.07 10.01 14.22
N ALA A 13 0.20 9.42 15.06
CA ALA A 13 0.25 7.99 15.36
C ALA A 13 -0.02 7.15 14.10
N TRP A 14 -0.97 7.60 13.27
CA TRP A 14 -1.47 6.90 12.08
C TRP A 14 -0.90 7.45 10.76
N ARG A 15 0.33 7.98 10.81
CA ARG A 15 1.09 8.45 9.63
C ARG A 15 1.48 7.28 8.72
N GLY A 16 1.89 7.59 7.49
CA GLY A 16 2.31 6.61 6.50
C GLY A 16 3.53 5.78 6.96
N ARG A 17 3.45 4.45 6.83
CA ARG A 17 4.54 3.49 7.10
C ARG A 17 4.56 2.35 6.08
N GLY A 18 5.69 1.63 6.03
CA GLY A 18 5.90 0.53 5.11
C GLY A 18 6.06 0.98 3.65
N PHE A 19 6.20 0.01 2.74
CA PHE A 19 6.52 0.27 1.33
C PHE A 19 5.44 1.03 0.57
N LEU A 20 4.16 0.84 0.92
CA LEU A 20 3.02 1.49 0.28
C LEU A 20 2.36 2.57 1.14
N GLN A 21 3.05 3.06 2.18
CA GLN A 21 2.57 4.15 3.03
C GLN A 21 1.17 3.89 3.61
N LEU A 22 1.00 2.80 4.36
CA LEU A 22 -0.23 2.53 5.10
C LEU A 22 -0.53 3.72 6.02
N THR A 23 -1.66 4.39 5.78
CA THR A 23 -2.01 5.66 6.41
C THR A 23 -3.46 5.63 6.89
N HIS A 24 -3.75 6.40 7.95
CA HIS A 24 -5.05 6.53 8.62
C HIS A 24 -5.40 5.35 9.53
N ARG A 25 -5.95 5.66 10.71
CA ARG A 25 -6.29 4.69 11.76
C ARG A 25 -7.19 3.57 11.26
N ASP A 26 -8.15 3.87 10.39
CA ASP A 26 -9.06 2.86 9.82
C ASP A 26 -8.33 1.79 9.01
N ASN A 27 -7.28 2.17 8.29
CA ASN A 27 -6.46 1.22 7.53
C ASN A 27 -5.56 0.40 8.45
N TYR A 28 -4.95 1.02 9.47
CA TYR A 28 -4.20 0.29 10.50
C TYR A 28 -5.09 -0.73 11.21
N ARG A 29 -6.31 -0.34 11.58
CA ARG A 29 -7.31 -1.23 12.21
C ARG A 29 -7.69 -2.38 11.29
N SER A 30 -7.94 -2.09 10.02
CA SER A 30 -8.29 -3.12 9.03
C SER A 30 -7.15 -4.11 8.81
N PHE A 31 -5.92 -3.61 8.67
CA PHE A 31 -4.71 -4.43 8.56
C PHE A 31 -4.50 -5.32 9.79
N ALA A 32 -4.52 -4.73 10.99
CA ALA A 32 -4.38 -5.43 12.26
C ALA A 32 -5.44 -6.53 12.42
N SER A 33 -6.70 -6.25 12.08
CA SER A 33 -7.79 -7.23 12.14
C SER A 33 -7.61 -8.36 11.15
N ASP A 34 -7.39 -8.04 9.86
CA ASP A 34 -7.29 -9.04 8.79
C ASP A 34 -6.08 -9.97 8.98
N MET A 35 -4.98 -9.43 9.52
CA MET A 35 -3.73 -10.15 9.77
C MET A 35 -3.67 -10.80 11.15
N ARG A 36 -4.66 -10.55 12.03
CA ARG A 36 -4.68 -11.00 13.44
C ARG A 36 -3.47 -10.51 14.26
N LEU A 37 -3.13 -9.23 14.09
CA LEU A 37 -2.01 -8.52 14.72
C LEU A 37 -2.53 -7.34 15.56
N PRO A 38 -3.26 -7.59 16.68
CA PRO A 38 -3.85 -6.52 17.49
C PRO A 38 -2.80 -5.53 18.01
N GLU A 39 -1.56 -5.97 18.25
CA GLU A 39 -0.45 -5.16 18.74
C GLU A 39 -0.07 -3.99 17.81
N VAL A 40 -0.44 -4.06 16.53
CA VAL A 40 -0.24 -2.96 15.56
C VAL A 40 -1.07 -1.72 15.95
N MET A 41 -2.18 -1.90 16.67
CA MET A 41 -2.99 -0.80 17.15
C MET A 41 -2.39 -0.10 18.37
N ASP A 42 -1.55 -0.81 19.13
CA ASP A 42 -0.82 -0.24 20.27
C ASP A 42 0.54 0.33 19.85
N ASN A 43 1.20 -0.32 18.89
CA ASN A 43 2.48 0.08 18.33
C ASN A 43 2.46 0.13 16.79
N PRO A 44 1.99 1.23 16.17
CA PRO A 44 1.91 1.34 14.72
C PRO A 44 3.29 1.37 14.03
N ASP A 45 4.40 1.57 14.75
CA ASP A 45 5.75 1.52 14.16
C ASP A 45 6.15 0.11 13.69
N LEU A 46 5.47 -0.94 14.17
CA LEU A 46 5.63 -2.32 13.66
C LEU A 46 5.36 -2.41 12.15
N VAL A 47 4.50 -1.56 11.59
CA VAL A 47 4.24 -1.49 10.14
C VAL A 47 5.44 -0.99 9.35
N ALA A 48 6.33 -0.20 9.96
CA ALA A 48 7.55 0.26 9.30
C ALA A 48 8.69 -0.77 9.35
N ASN A 49 8.69 -1.65 10.36
CA ASN A 49 9.79 -2.56 10.64
C ASN A 49 9.42 -4.00 10.31
N ASP A 50 8.62 -4.63 11.17
CA ASP A 50 8.32 -6.07 11.11
C ASP A 50 7.33 -6.42 10.01
N TYR A 51 6.39 -5.51 9.71
CA TYR A 51 5.26 -5.75 8.80
C TYR A 51 5.27 -4.85 7.56
N ALA A 52 6.44 -4.35 7.17
CA ALA A 52 6.59 -3.46 6.01
C ALA A 52 6.16 -4.13 4.69
N MET A 53 6.54 -5.39 4.49
CA MET A 53 6.12 -6.18 3.32
C MET A 53 4.69 -6.68 3.47
N ASP A 54 4.31 -7.20 4.66
CA ASP A 54 2.97 -7.73 4.91
C ASP A 54 1.88 -6.69 4.65
N SER A 55 2.09 -5.45 5.10
CA SER A 55 1.16 -4.36 4.86
C SER A 55 1.02 -4.02 3.37
N ALA A 56 2.09 -4.13 2.58
CA ALA A 56 2.05 -3.95 1.13
C ALA A 56 1.28 -5.09 0.44
N LEU A 57 1.57 -6.35 0.79
CA LEU A 57 0.88 -7.53 0.24
C LEU A 57 -0.61 -7.54 0.61
N TRP A 58 -0.93 -7.20 1.86
CA TRP A 58 -2.29 -7.05 2.34
C TRP A 58 -3.03 -5.97 1.53
N PHE A 59 -2.40 -4.82 1.29
CA PHE A 59 -3.01 -3.75 0.50
C PHE A 59 -3.32 -4.22 -0.93
N PHE A 60 -2.39 -4.94 -1.56
CA PHE A 60 -2.61 -5.53 -2.88
C PHE A 60 -3.78 -6.52 -2.89
N LYS A 61 -3.84 -7.41 -1.90
CA LYS A 61 -4.90 -8.40 -1.78
C LYS A 61 -6.26 -7.75 -1.53
N ARG A 62 -6.36 -6.85 -0.54
CA ARG A 62 -7.60 -6.17 -0.15
C ARG A 62 -8.19 -5.32 -1.27
N ASN A 63 -7.34 -4.71 -2.09
CA ASN A 63 -7.77 -3.86 -3.21
C ASN A 63 -7.85 -4.61 -4.55
N ASN A 64 -7.77 -5.95 -4.56
CA ASN A 64 -7.81 -6.78 -5.78
C ASN A 64 -6.75 -6.39 -6.84
N ILE A 65 -5.59 -5.87 -6.42
CA ILE A 65 -4.55 -5.38 -7.35
C ILE A 65 -3.92 -6.55 -8.12
N TRP A 66 -3.79 -7.73 -7.51
CA TRP A 66 -3.28 -8.93 -8.17
C TRP A 66 -4.04 -9.28 -9.45
N LYS A 67 -5.37 -9.13 -9.46
CA LYS A 67 -6.19 -9.37 -10.66
C LYS A 67 -5.84 -8.43 -11.81
N ILE A 68 -5.42 -7.20 -11.49
CA ILE A 68 -4.95 -6.24 -12.49
C ILE A 68 -3.56 -6.66 -12.98
N CYS A 69 -2.68 -7.11 -12.07
CA CYS A 69 -1.36 -7.61 -12.42
C CYS A 69 -1.40 -8.85 -13.33
N ASP A 70 -2.39 -9.73 -13.14
CA ASP A 70 -2.59 -10.94 -13.96
C ASP A 70 -2.87 -10.64 -15.44
N GLU A 71 -3.23 -9.40 -15.78
CA GLU A 71 -3.42 -8.94 -17.17
C GLU A 71 -2.09 -8.64 -17.89
N GLY A 72 -0.95 -8.86 -17.23
CA GLY A 72 0.39 -8.79 -17.80
C GLY A 72 1.11 -7.44 -17.61
N VAL A 73 2.37 -7.38 -18.02
CA VAL A 73 3.23 -6.19 -17.86
C VAL A 73 3.10 -5.27 -19.08
N ASN A 74 2.15 -4.33 -19.01
CA ASN A 74 1.89 -3.34 -20.05
C ASN A 74 1.47 -1.98 -19.43
N ASP A 75 1.41 -0.92 -20.26
CA ASP A 75 1.16 0.45 -19.79
C ASP A 75 -0.22 0.62 -19.15
N ASP A 76 -1.26 -0.06 -19.65
CA ASP A 76 -2.61 0.00 -19.07
C ASP A 76 -2.64 -0.65 -17.68
N THR A 77 -2.07 -1.85 -17.54
CA THR A 77 -1.93 -2.54 -16.26
C THR A 77 -1.19 -1.67 -15.25
N ILE A 78 -0.03 -1.13 -15.62
CA ILE A 78 0.78 -0.28 -14.72
C ILE A 78 0.02 0.99 -14.34
N LYS A 79 -0.70 1.60 -15.28
CA LYS A 79 -1.52 2.79 -15.03
C LYS A 79 -2.66 2.52 -14.06
N ARG A 80 -3.36 1.39 -14.21
CA ARG A 80 -4.45 0.97 -13.32
C ARG A 80 -3.94 0.66 -11.92
N VAL A 81 -2.84 -0.09 -11.79
CA VAL A 81 -2.19 -0.34 -10.49
C VAL A 81 -1.77 0.98 -9.83
N THR A 82 -1.15 1.89 -10.59
CA THR A 82 -0.71 3.20 -10.09
C THR A 82 -1.87 4.01 -9.50
N ARG A 83 -3.03 4.03 -10.18
CA ARG A 83 -4.22 4.75 -9.69
C ARG A 83 -4.72 4.17 -8.37
N VAL A 84 -4.75 2.85 -8.23
CA VAL A 84 -5.22 2.20 -6.99
C VAL A 84 -4.26 2.48 -5.83
N VAL A 85 -2.94 2.37 -6.06
CA VAL A 85 -1.92 2.57 -5.02
C VAL A 85 -1.83 4.04 -4.59
N ASN A 86 -1.86 4.98 -5.53
CA ASN A 86 -1.59 6.40 -5.24
C ASN A 86 -2.86 7.27 -5.16
N GLY A 87 -4.02 6.75 -5.54
CA GLY A 87 -5.24 7.55 -5.75
C GLY A 87 -5.18 8.46 -6.98
N GLY A 88 -4.18 8.31 -7.84
CA GLY A 88 -3.93 9.15 -9.02
C GLY A 88 -2.72 8.66 -9.83
N TYR A 89 -2.27 9.45 -10.80
CA TYR A 89 -1.20 9.05 -11.73
C TYR A 89 0.15 9.70 -11.44
N ASN A 90 0.34 10.21 -10.23
CA ASN A 90 1.61 10.84 -9.82
C ASN A 90 2.76 9.83 -9.94
N GLY A 91 3.78 10.20 -10.72
CA GLY A 91 4.95 9.36 -10.99
C GLY A 91 4.70 8.19 -11.95
N LEU A 92 3.64 8.23 -12.77
CA LEU A 92 3.31 7.15 -13.70
C LEU A 92 4.47 6.81 -14.66
N ASP A 93 5.10 7.81 -15.27
CA ASP A 93 6.20 7.58 -16.23
C ASP A 93 7.37 6.83 -15.60
N HIS A 94 7.73 7.20 -14.36
CA HIS A 94 8.76 6.50 -13.59
C HIS A 94 8.34 5.05 -13.29
N ARG A 95 7.08 4.82 -12.91
CA ARG A 95 6.55 3.47 -12.64
C ARG A 95 6.54 2.60 -13.88
N VAL A 96 6.16 3.15 -15.05
CA VAL A 96 6.20 2.45 -16.33
C VAL A 96 7.64 2.03 -16.66
N LYS A 97 8.57 2.98 -16.58
CA LYS A 97 9.99 2.74 -16.86
C LYS A 97 10.58 1.64 -15.98
N GLU A 98 10.46 1.78 -14.65
CA GLU A 98 11.10 0.83 -13.74
C GLU A 98 10.44 -0.55 -13.75
N THR A 99 9.11 -0.63 -13.92
CA THR A 99 8.42 -1.93 -14.01
C THR A 99 8.86 -2.71 -15.25
N LYS A 100 8.92 -2.08 -16.42
CA LYS A 100 9.37 -2.74 -17.66
C LYS A 100 10.83 -3.17 -17.57
N LYS A 101 11.71 -2.31 -17.06
CA LYS A 101 13.12 -2.63 -16.84
C LYS A 101 13.31 -3.84 -15.91
N ILE A 102 12.57 -3.92 -14.81
CA ILE A 102 12.66 -5.06 -13.90
C ILE A 102 12.10 -6.32 -14.57
N TYR A 103 10.99 -6.21 -15.31
CA TYR A 103 10.41 -7.33 -16.04
C TYR A 103 11.39 -7.92 -17.06
N GLU A 104 12.08 -7.07 -17.84
CA GLU A 104 13.13 -7.48 -18.79
C GLU A 104 14.30 -8.24 -18.12
N TRP A 105 14.60 -7.97 -16.84
CA TRP A 105 15.68 -8.66 -16.12
C TRP A 105 15.28 -10.05 -15.62
N ILE A 106 13.98 -10.31 -15.45
CA ILE A 106 13.47 -11.54 -14.83
C ILE A 106 12.69 -12.43 -15.80
N SER A 107 12.41 -11.95 -17.01
CA SER A 107 11.80 -12.69 -18.13
C SER A 107 12.84 -13.47 -18.92
#